data_AF-A0A812ZNI6-F1
#
_entry.id   AF-A0A812ZNI6-F1
#
_cell.length_a   1.000
_cell.length_b   1.000
_cell.length_c   1.000
_cell.angle_alpha   90.00
_cell.angle_beta   90.00
_cell.angle_gamma   90.00
#
_symmetry.space_group_name_H-M   'P 1'
#
loop_
_entity.id
_entity.type
_entity.pdbx_description
1 polymer ?
#
loop_
_entity_poly.entity_id
_entity_poly.type
_entity_poly.pdbx_seq_one_letter_code
_entity_poly.pdbx_strand_id
1 'polypeptide(L)'
;MFAKVFAFWLAVAGVAAAPGSFRGGPGRVAARAVALEEIQASLQEALEGVLSSEAAAKRSAHIEARVWQTFQALPKNDVGRLAPKAVRYLVHSYFMKEHGWLIQGLDPHANQAHVSEVHEVSILQDKAPALVESLLEARRSNHGLSLGDTVAMVGALERLIFDESLALLQASYAFNGLDAAEAIPQRSAHDVLTSYLLLFQLGSKANLTDVRLHQALKSRLSQREDWHELKDFESDTLMNFEYARAHAANPFLEPQYSFQDLTDMVGEMAHGYGKWQNRECQEMKAELTEADVNGDGLVPVSRFYLQADNAKYQFSESVQYLQEIGALDESGEQKVRIANYLQGPSNCIASSSYYSICCLSECEGLVNELEAKVQAPAVDPAYLLELVGHISSASVDAPRQLPFGLKRRLQDIAEHNGGQVPLHGRLFAEWMHYAFPHECPYPKVFQESKILTPEFWAQKKMSVDAQERLEIASSAVLENTTDTDSVGAESAEIAWSSEELLHAQDSPVRKHGSARAALRCTMQLALLLGVLRAAAGSWQTLRDLAAPRSKAALPF
;
A
#
# COMPACT_ATOMS: atom_id res chain seq x y z
N MET A 1 8.54 -7.28 18.57
CA MET A 1 9.71 -6.44 18.17
C MET A 1 9.33 -4.96 18.08
N PHE A 2 8.13 -4.59 17.60
CA PHE A 2 7.62 -3.21 17.46
C PHE A 2 7.81 -2.29 18.69
N ALA A 3 7.20 -2.58 19.85
CA ALA A 3 7.31 -1.72 21.04
C ALA A 3 8.75 -1.63 21.60
N LYS A 4 9.53 -2.71 21.46
CA LYS A 4 10.92 -2.79 21.96
C LYS A 4 11.96 -2.16 21.01
N VAL A 5 11.65 -2.01 19.72
CA VAL A 5 12.48 -1.28 18.75
C VAL A 5 12.10 0.21 18.74
N PHE A 6 10.82 0.57 18.88
CA PHE A 6 10.38 1.96 18.98
C PHE A 6 10.89 2.66 20.26
N ALA A 7 10.81 1.98 21.42
CA ALA A 7 11.37 2.48 22.68
C ALA A 7 12.91 2.69 22.61
N PHE A 8 13.59 1.99 21.71
CA PHE A 8 15.05 2.05 21.59
C PHE A 8 15.54 3.24 20.75
N TRP A 9 14.78 3.76 19.79
CA TRP A 9 15.20 4.92 19.00
C TRP A 9 15.22 6.23 19.80
N LEU A 10 14.37 6.36 20.83
CA LEU A 10 14.47 7.46 21.81
C LEU A 10 15.77 7.39 22.63
N ALA A 11 16.33 6.20 22.84
CA ALA A 11 17.56 6.02 23.62
C ALA A 11 18.85 6.25 22.80
N VAL A 12 18.83 6.03 21.48
CA VAL A 12 20.02 6.18 20.61
C VAL A 12 20.25 7.65 20.19
N ALA A 13 19.21 8.49 20.19
CA ALA A 13 19.34 9.93 19.95
C ALA A 13 19.99 10.70 21.14
N GLY A 14 20.19 10.05 22.28
CA GLY A 14 20.64 10.67 23.54
C GLY A 14 22.14 10.66 23.81
N VAL A 15 23.01 10.50 22.80
CA VAL A 15 24.46 10.67 23.01
C VAL A 15 24.83 12.13 22.74
N ALA A 16 24.95 12.89 23.83
CA ALA A 16 25.42 14.27 23.83
C ALA A 16 26.81 14.39 23.16
N ALA A 17 26.85 14.98 21.97
CA ALA A 17 28.08 15.45 21.36
C ALA A 17 28.44 16.83 21.94
N ALA A 18 29.51 16.89 22.73
CA ALA A 18 30.10 18.13 23.21
C ALA A 18 30.67 18.97 22.05
N PRO A 19 30.70 20.31 22.15
CA PRO A 19 31.11 21.18 21.04
C PRO A 19 32.63 21.28 20.95
N GLY A 20 33.21 20.51 20.03
CA GLY A 20 34.62 20.64 19.61
C GLY A 20 34.71 21.34 18.26
N SER A 21 35.12 22.61 18.27
CA SER A 21 35.46 23.39 17.08
C SER A 21 36.74 22.85 16.44
N PHE A 22 36.69 22.41 15.18
CA PHE A 22 37.88 22.30 14.33
C PHE A 22 37.55 22.62 12.87
N ARG A 23 38.11 23.73 12.39
CA ARG A 23 38.21 24.12 10.98
C ARG A 23 39.31 23.29 10.31
N GLY A 24 39.02 22.72 9.15
CA GLY A 24 40.01 22.13 8.23
C GLY A 24 39.40 21.85 6.86
N GLY A 25 39.94 22.48 5.81
CA GLY A 25 39.46 22.43 4.43
C GLY A 25 39.76 21.11 3.67
N PRO A 26 39.45 21.07 2.36
CA PRO A 26 39.07 19.84 1.65
C PRO A 26 40.29 19.03 1.18
N GLY A 27 40.41 17.80 1.70
CA GLY A 27 41.34 16.80 1.18
C GLY A 27 40.61 15.85 0.23
N ARG A 28 40.88 15.98 -1.07
CA ARG A 28 40.54 14.97 -2.08
C ARG A 28 41.25 13.65 -1.73
N VAL A 29 40.47 12.61 -1.41
CA VAL A 29 40.95 11.22 -1.42
C VAL A 29 40.09 10.46 -2.41
N ALA A 30 40.69 10.16 -3.56
CA ALA A 30 40.16 9.29 -4.58
C ALA A 30 40.15 7.85 -4.03
N ALA A 31 39.02 7.44 -3.46
CA ALA A 31 38.64 6.04 -3.34
C ALA A 31 37.66 5.76 -4.49
N ARG A 32 37.94 4.72 -5.28
CA ARG A 32 37.16 4.28 -6.44
C ARG A 32 35.69 4.08 -6.04
N ALA A 33 34.87 5.09 -6.30
CA ALA A 33 33.45 4.90 -6.56
C ALA A 33 33.37 4.17 -7.90
N VAL A 34 33.15 2.85 -7.85
CA VAL A 34 32.51 2.17 -8.97
C VAL A 34 31.16 2.87 -9.11
N ALA A 35 30.96 3.58 -10.22
CA ALA A 35 29.82 4.45 -10.39
C ALA A 35 28.54 3.60 -10.36
N LEU A 36 27.66 3.90 -9.41
CA LEU A 36 26.32 3.31 -9.26
C LEU A 36 25.56 3.30 -10.60
N GLU A 37 25.84 4.28 -11.45
CA GLU A 37 25.30 4.44 -12.81
C GLU A 37 25.76 3.34 -13.80
N GLU A 38 27.00 2.86 -13.69
CA GLU A 38 27.57 1.82 -14.58
C GLU A 38 27.02 0.43 -14.24
N ILE A 39 26.70 0.21 -12.96
CA ILE A 39 26.01 -0.99 -12.46
C ILE A 39 24.52 -0.95 -12.83
N GLN A 40 23.86 0.22 -12.72
CA GLN A 40 22.47 0.38 -13.14
C GLN A 40 22.29 0.08 -14.64
N ALA A 41 23.18 0.55 -15.50
CA ALA A 41 23.10 0.28 -16.94
C ALA A 41 23.27 -1.21 -17.28
N SER A 42 24.26 -1.88 -16.67
CA SER A 42 24.51 -3.33 -16.87
C SER A 42 23.38 -4.21 -16.30
N LEU A 43 22.80 -3.78 -15.17
CA LEU A 43 21.63 -4.42 -14.56
C LEU A 43 20.37 -4.25 -15.41
N GLN A 44 20.16 -3.06 -15.99
CA GLN A 44 19.02 -2.74 -16.84
C GLN A 44 19.06 -3.50 -18.18
N GLU A 45 20.25 -3.69 -18.74
CA GLU A 45 20.48 -4.54 -19.93
C GLU A 45 20.29 -6.04 -19.62
N ALA A 46 20.69 -6.51 -18.43
CA ALA A 46 20.39 -7.87 -17.96
C ALA A 46 18.88 -8.08 -17.67
N LEU A 47 18.18 -7.03 -17.21
CA LEU A 47 16.75 -7.01 -16.90
C LEU A 47 15.85 -7.02 -18.15
N GLU A 48 16.25 -6.34 -19.23
CA GLU A 48 15.53 -6.39 -20.51
C GLU A 48 15.54 -7.81 -21.10
N GLY A 49 16.62 -8.57 -20.87
CA GLY A 49 16.67 -10.00 -21.18
C GLY A 49 15.71 -10.86 -20.34
N VAL A 50 15.42 -10.45 -19.10
CA VAL A 50 14.52 -11.17 -18.17
C VAL A 50 13.04 -10.97 -18.52
N LEU A 51 12.64 -9.82 -19.06
CA LEU A 51 11.24 -9.55 -19.45
C LEU A 51 10.72 -10.46 -20.58
N SER A 52 11.60 -11.09 -21.34
CA SER A 52 11.27 -12.11 -22.36
C SER A 52 11.55 -13.55 -21.91
N SER A 53 11.96 -13.74 -20.66
CA SER A 53 12.35 -15.04 -20.12
C SER A 53 11.18 -15.87 -19.61
N GLU A 54 11.37 -17.19 -19.54
CA GLU A 54 10.42 -18.13 -18.91
C GLU A 54 10.10 -17.74 -17.46
N ALA A 55 11.04 -17.12 -16.74
CA ALA A 55 10.85 -16.64 -15.37
C ALA A 55 9.85 -15.47 -15.29
N ALA A 56 9.92 -14.52 -16.23
CA ALA A 56 8.95 -13.43 -16.30
C ALA A 56 7.55 -13.95 -16.65
N ALA A 57 7.45 -14.89 -17.59
CA ALA A 57 6.17 -15.51 -17.94
C ALA A 57 5.54 -16.27 -16.74
N LYS A 58 6.35 -17.03 -15.99
CA LYS A 58 5.91 -17.71 -14.76
C LYS A 58 5.43 -16.72 -13.70
N ARG A 59 6.14 -15.60 -13.53
CA ARG A 59 5.76 -14.53 -12.59
C ARG A 59 4.44 -13.87 -13.00
N SER A 60 4.29 -13.49 -14.26
CA SER A 60 3.04 -12.91 -14.76
C SER A 60 1.86 -13.86 -14.57
N ALA A 61 2.03 -15.16 -14.86
CA ALA A 61 0.99 -16.16 -14.62
C ALA A 61 0.64 -16.30 -13.13
N HIS A 62 1.64 -16.21 -12.24
CA HIS A 62 1.43 -16.23 -10.80
C HIS A 62 0.60 -15.02 -10.34
N ILE A 63 0.98 -13.82 -10.76
CA ILE A 63 0.27 -12.58 -10.45
C ILE A 63 -1.17 -12.64 -11.00
N GLU A 64 -1.32 -13.03 -12.27
CA GLU A 64 -2.62 -13.14 -12.93
C GLU A 64 -3.57 -14.04 -12.15
N ALA A 65 -3.10 -15.21 -11.71
CA ALA A 65 -3.90 -16.15 -10.93
C ALA A 65 -4.40 -15.55 -9.60
N ARG A 66 -3.64 -14.63 -9.00
CA ARG A 66 -3.99 -13.98 -7.73
C ARG A 66 -4.91 -12.79 -7.90
N VAL A 67 -4.77 -12.02 -8.97
CA VAL A 67 -5.59 -10.81 -9.21
C VAL A 67 -6.84 -11.07 -10.03
N TRP A 68 -6.94 -12.23 -10.71
CA TRP A 68 -8.04 -12.54 -11.62
C TRP A 68 -9.42 -12.41 -10.98
N GLN A 69 -9.62 -12.97 -9.77
CA GLN A 69 -10.92 -12.98 -9.11
C GLN A 69 -11.37 -11.57 -8.74
N THR A 70 -10.47 -10.77 -8.17
CA THR A 70 -10.70 -9.36 -7.86
C THR A 70 -10.96 -8.55 -9.14
N PHE A 71 -10.20 -8.79 -10.22
CA PHE A 71 -10.45 -8.18 -11.53
C PHE A 71 -11.87 -8.50 -12.04
N GLN A 72 -12.35 -9.74 -11.83
CA GLN A 72 -13.71 -10.11 -12.21
C GLN A 72 -14.78 -9.40 -11.39
N ALA A 73 -14.56 -9.26 -10.08
CA ALA A 73 -15.49 -8.57 -9.19
C ALA A 73 -15.54 -7.05 -9.39
N LEU A 74 -14.50 -6.43 -9.96
CA LEU A 74 -14.47 -4.97 -10.10
C LEU A 74 -15.33 -4.45 -11.27
N PRO A 75 -15.84 -3.20 -11.16
CA PRO A 75 -16.61 -2.55 -12.21
C PRO A 75 -15.73 -2.26 -13.42
N LYS A 76 -16.20 -2.71 -14.59
CA LYS A 76 -15.53 -2.53 -15.88
C LYS A 76 -16.27 -1.51 -16.74
N ASN A 77 -15.54 -0.84 -17.62
CA ASN A 77 -16.14 0.00 -18.66
C ASN A 77 -16.76 -0.85 -19.80
N ASP A 78 -17.34 -0.19 -20.79
CA ASP A 78 -18.02 -0.83 -21.94
C ASP A 78 -17.13 -1.78 -22.77
N VAL A 79 -15.80 -1.71 -22.61
CA VAL A 79 -14.82 -2.57 -23.30
C VAL A 79 -14.18 -3.61 -22.36
N GLY A 80 -14.74 -3.81 -21.17
CA GLY A 80 -14.27 -4.83 -20.22
C GLY A 80 -12.99 -4.48 -19.48
N ARG A 81 -12.65 -3.20 -19.35
CA ARG A 81 -11.41 -2.71 -18.73
C ARG A 81 -11.68 -1.93 -17.44
N LEU A 82 -10.72 -1.93 -16.52
CA LEU A 82 -10.83 -1.27 -15.23
C LEU A 82 -10.50 0.22 -15.33
N ALA A 83 -11.30 1.05 -14.65
CA ALA A 83 -10.98 2.45 -14.44
C ALA A 83 -9.82 2.62 -13.43
N PRO A 84 -9.08 3.75 -13.43
CA PRO A 84 -7.95 3.97 -12.53
C PRO A 84 -8.23 3.69 -11.05
N LYS A 85 -9.40 4.05 -10.54
CA LYS A 85 -9.80 3.75 -9.15
C LYS A 85 -9.93 2.24 -8.87
N ALA A 86 -10.52 1.48 -9.78
CA ALA A 86 -10.61 0.03 -9.66
C ALA A 86 -9.23 -0.63 -9.73
N VAL A 87 -8.35 -0.13 -10.60
CA VAL A 87 -6.94 -0.60 -10.66
C VAL A 87 -6.23 -0.33 -9.35
N ARG A 88 -6.36 0.88 -8.79
CA ARG A 88 -5.76 1.23 -7.49
C ARG A 88 -6.21 0.27 -6.38
N TYR A 89 -7.51 -0.01 -6.30
CA TYR A 89 -8.05 -0.98 -5.34
C TYR A 89 -7.44 -2.38 -5.55
N LEU A 90 -7.43 -2.90 -6.78
CA LEU A 90 -6.90 -4.22 -7.09
C LEU A 90 -5.42 -4.35 -6.70
N VAL A 91 -4.61 -3.36 -7.09
CA VAL A 91 -3.17 -3.36 -6.83
C VAL A 91 -2.90 -3.28 -5.32
N HIS A 92 -3.62 -2.43 -4.59
CA HIS A 92 -3.51 -2.38 -3.14
C HIS A 92 -3.91 -3.69 -2.47
N SER A 93 -5.08 -4.24 -2.83
CA SER A 93 -5.59 -5.50 -2.29
C SER A 93 -4.58 -6.63 -2.49
N TYR A 94 -3.99 -6.72 -3.69
CA TYR A 94 -2.91 -7.67 -3.98
C TYR A 94 -1.71 -7.50 -3.05
N PHE A 95 -1.13 -6.30 -2.97
CA PHE A 95 0.10 -6.07 -2.19
C PHE A 95 -0.12 -6.21 -0.68
N MET A 96 -1.24 -5.73 -0.16
CA MET A 96 -1.56 -5.86 1.26
C MET A 96 -1.82 -7.30 1.66
N LYS A 97 -2.48 -8.10 0.81
CA LYS A 97 -2.76 -9.51 1.09
C LYS A 97 -1.56 -10.42 0.88
N GLU A 98 -0.87 -10.27 -0.25
CA GLU A 98 0.18 -11.22 -0.63
C GLU A 98 1.52 -10.88 0.02
N HIS A 99 1.80 -9.61 0.30
CA HIS A 99 3.11 -9.17 0.79
C HIS A 99 3.08 -8.30 2.05
N GLY A 100 1.90 -7.77 2.45
CA GLY A 100 1.81 -6.78 3.52
C GLY A 100 2.42 -5.43 3.14
N TRP A 101 2.50 -5.13 1.84
CA TRP A 101 3.12 -3.91 1.34
C TRP A 101 2.07 -2.81 1.12
N LEU A 102 2.25 -1.70 1.83
CA LEU A 102 1.53 -0.46 1.61
C LEU A 102 2.31 0.40 0.61
N ILE A 103 1.85 0.44 -0.65
CA ILE A 103 2.47 1.25 -1.71
C ILE A 103 1.93 2.68 -1.64
N GLN A 104 2.81 3.63 -1.40
CA GLN A 104 2.43 5.04 -1.26
C GLN A 104 1.73 5.56 -2.52
N GLY A 105 0.55 6.15 -2.34
CA GLY A 105 -0.23 6.71 -3.45
C GLY A 105 -1.17 5.72 -4.13
N LEU A 106 -1.16 4.44 -3.71
CA LEU A 106 -2.13 3.42 -4.13
C LEU A 106 -3.14 3.06 -3.03
N ASP A 107 -3.13 3.76 -1.91
CA ASP A 107 -3.98 3.48 -0.73
C ASP A 107 -5.48 3.71 -1.00
N PRO A 108 -6.36 2.71 -0.94
CA PRO A 108 -7.79 2.85 -1.23
C PRO A 108 -8.56 3.46 -0.05
N HIS A 109 -8.03 3.37 1.17
CA HIS A 109 -8.64 3.89 2.39
C HIS A 109 -8.60 5.40 2.52
N ALA A 110 -7.92 6.09 1.59
CA ALA A 110 -8.12 7.50 1.37
C ALA A 110 -9.51 7.72 0.74
N ASN A 111 -10.53 7.64 1.57
CA ASN A 111 -11.91 8.01 1.29
C ASN A 111 -11.96 9.53 1.03
N GLN A 112 -11.41 9.97 -0.09
CA GLN A 112 -11.36 11.36 -0.48
C GLN A 112 -12.58 11.70 -1.31
N ALA A 113 -13.35 12.68 -0.85
CA ALA A 113 -14.48 13.25 -1.59
C ALA A 113 -14.05 13.91 -2.92
N HIS A 114 -12.77 14.29 -3.06
CA HIS A 114 -12.25 15.08 -4.19
C HIS A 114 -10.92 14.55 -4.74
N VAL A 115 -10.91 13.34 -5.35
CA VAL A 115 -9.74 12.91 -6.13
C VAL A 115 -9.77 13.61 -7.50
N SER A 116 -9.17 14.80 -7.59
CA SER A 116 -8.96 15.46 -8.89
C SER A 116 -7.67 15.00 -9.58
N GLU A 117 -6.69 14.44 -8.86
CA GLU A 117 -5.34 14.36 -9.42
C GLU A 117 -4.69 12.99 -9.29
N VAL A 118 -4.22 12.48 -10.45
CA VAL A 118 -3.20 11.44 -10.56
C VAL A 118 -1.80 12.02 -10.23
N HIS A 119 -1.71 13.30 -9.84
CA HIS A 119 -0.46 13.96 -9.48
C HIS A 119 0.07 13.58 -8.08
N GLU A 120 -0.66 12.82 -7.27
CA GLU A 120 -0.15 12.38 -5.95
C GLU A 120 0.66 11.07 -6.00
N VAL A 121 1.04 10.59 -7.19
CA VAL A 121 1.99 9.48 -7.30
C VAL A 121 3.37 10.00 -7.72
N SER A 122 3.89 10.98 -6.99
CA SER A 122 5.21 11.58 -7.25
C SER A 122 6.31 10.51 -7.28
N ILE A 123 6.14 9.43 -6.51
CA ILE A 123 7.19 8.43 -6.38
C ILE A 123 7.15 7.38 -7.50
N LEU A 124 5.96 7.00 -8.00
CA LEU A 124 5.91 6.21 -9.23
C LEU A 124 6.35 7.05 -10.44
N GLN A 125 6.16 8.37 -10.43
CA GLN A 125 6.70 9.25 -11.47
C GLN A 125 8.23 9.23 -11.47
N ASP A 126 8.86 9.26 -10.30
CA ASP A 126 10.32 9.27 -10.16
C ASP A 126 10.95 7.89 -10.41
N LYS A 127 10.28 6.81 -9.99
CA LYS A 127 10.85 5.44 -9.99
C LYS A 127 10.36 4.55 -11.11
N ALA A 128 9.18 4.82 -11.67
CA ALA A 128 8.57 4.05 -12.74
C ALA A 128 7.79 4.94 -13.74
N PRO A 129 8.44 5.92 -14.39
CA PRO A 129 7.77 6.91 -15.24
C PRO A 129 6.95 6.28 -16.38
N ALA A 130 7.44 5.21 -17.00
CA ALA A 130 6.71 4.48 -18.04
C ALA A 130 5.40 3.83 -17.52
N LEU A 131 5.41 3.35 -16.26
CA LEU A 131 4.21 2.83 -15.61
C LEU A 131 3.17 3.95 -15.41
N VAL A 132 3.62 5.12 -14.96
CA VAL A 132 2.73 6.29 -14.79
C VAL A 132 2.19 6.79 -16.13
N GLU A 133 3.00 6.82 -17.18
CA GLU A 133 2.55 7.20 -18.51
C GLU A 133 1.43 6.27 -19.01
N SER A 134 1.58 4.96 -18.84
CA SER A 134 0.55 3.99 -19.21
C SER A 134 -0.77 4.21 -18.45
N LEU A 135 -0.70 4.52 -17.15
CA LEU A 135 -1.87 4.88 -16.33
C LEU A 135 -2.53 6.18 -16.77
N LEU A 136 -1.72 7.19 -17.10
CA LEU A 136 -2.19 8.49 -17.58
C LEU A 136 -2.86 8.36 -18.96
N GLU A 137 -2.33 7.54 -19.85
CA GLU A 137 -2.92 7.24 -21.16
C GLU A 137 -4.24 6.47 -21.04
N ALA A 138 -4.30 5.48 -20.14
CA ALA A 138 -5.53 4.75 -19.85
C ALA A 138 -6.64 5.66 -19.31
N ARG A 139 -6.29 6.69 -18.54
CA ARG A 139 -7.22 7.72 -18.03
C ARG A 139 -7.68 8.70 -19.11
N ARG A 140 -6.79 9.16 -19.99
CA ARG A 140 -7.07 10.20 -21.00
C ARG A 140 -8.10 9.79 -22.06
N SER A 141 -8.28 8.49 -22.26
CA SER A 141 -9.08 7.93 -23.35
C SER A 141 -10.35 7.18 -22.88
N ASN A 142 -10.64 7.18 -21.57
CA ASN A 142 -11.64 6.29 -20.96
C ASN A 142 -11.42 4.80 -21.32
N HIS A 143 -10.20 4.46 -21.73
CA HIS A 143 -9.83 3.16 -22.25
C HIS A 143 -9.74 2.15 -21.11
N GLY A 144 -9.29 2.58 -19.92
CA GLY A 144 -9.09 1.71 -18.78
C GLY A 144 -7.95 0.70 -19.02
N LEU A 145 -7.66 -0.10 -18.00
CA LEU A 145 -6.62 -1.14 -18.05
C LEU A 145 -7.26 -2.52 -18.22
N SER A 146 -6.69 -3.32 -19.11
CA SER A 146 -7.00 -4.74 -19.21
C SER A 146 -6.39 -5.52 -18.04
N LEU A 147 -6.73 -6.80 -17.91
CA LEU A 147 -6.07 -7.68 -16.95
C LEU A 147 -4.56 -7.74 -17.19
N GLY A 148 -4.14 -7.91 -18.45
CA GLY A 148 -2.71 -7.98 -18.81
C GLY A 148 -1.97 -6.71 -18.44
N ASP A 149 -2.56 -5.53 -18.69
CA ASP A 149 -1.99 -4.25 -18.28
C ASP A 149 -1.85 -4.16 -16.75
N THR A 150 -2.85 -4.67 -16.02
CA THR A 150 -2.85 -4.68 -14.55
C THR A 150 -1.79 -5.65 -13.99
N VAL A 151 -1.64 -6.83 -14.57
CA VAL A 151 -0.61 -7.81 -14.21
C VAL A 151 0.79 -7.26 -14.48
N ALA A 152 0.99 -6.60 -15.62
CA ALA A 152 2.25 -5.95 -15.95
C ALA A 152 2.58 -4.83 -14.94
N MET A 153 1.57 -4.05 -14.53
CA MET A 153 1.72 -3.03 -13.49
C MET A 153 2.17 -3.62 -12.15
N VAL A 154 1.50 -4.68 -11.68
CA VAL A 154 1.89 -5.35 -10.42
C VAL A 154 3.31 -5.90 -10.52
N GLY A 155 3.64 -6.58 -11.62
CA GLY A 155 4.99 -7.12 -11.84
C GLY A 155 6.08 -6.04 -11.91
N ALA A 156 5.77 -4.86 -12.45
CA ALA A 156 6.68 -3.71 -12.45
C ALA A 156 6.92 -3.16 -11.04
N LEU A 157 5.87 -3.09 -10.21
CA LEU A 157 5.97 -2.66 -8.81
C LEU A 157 6.76 -3.65 -7.95
N GLU A 158 6.52 -4.96 -8.11
CA GLU A 158 7.33 -6.00 -7.47
C GLU A 158 8.81 -5.88 -7.87
N ARG A 159 9.07 -5.61 -9.15
CA ARG A 159 10.45 -5.46 -9.64
C ARG A 159 11.15 -4.27 -9.01
N LEU A 160 10.46 -3.14 -8.85
CA LEU A 160 11.02 -1.97 -8.21
C LEU A 160 11.50 -2.27 -6.79
N ILE A 161 10.70 -3.00 -6.01
CA ILE A 161 11.02 -3.41 -4.64
C ILE A 161 12.18 -4.41 -4.62
N PHE A 162 12.23 -5.31 -5.60
CA PHE A 162 13.32 -6.25 -5.77
C PHE A 162 14.66 -5.57 -6.11
N ASP A 163 14.65 -4.53 -6.96
CA ASP A 163 15.87 -3.79 -7.31
C ASP A 163 16.51 -3.11 -6.09
N GLU A 164 15.69 -2.64 -5.13
CA GLU A 164 16.19 -2.13 -3.85
C GLU A 164 16.85 -3.24 -3.01
N SER A 165 16.25 -4.44 -3.00
CA SER A 165 16.81 -5.60 -2.28
C SER A 165 18.20 -5.99 -2.78
N LEU A 166 18.46 -5.81 -4.09
CA LEU A 166 19.78 -6.08 -4.67
C LEU A 166 20.87 -5.14 -4.12
N ALA A 167 20.55 -3.85 -3.97
CA ALA A 167 21.48 -2.88 -3.38
C ALA A 167 21.79 -3.21 -1.91
N LEU A 168 20.78 -3.66 -1.15
CA LEU A 168 20.96 -4.11 0.24
C LEU A 168 21.82 -5.39 0.31
N LEU A 169 21.65 -6.33 -0.63
CA LEU A 169 22.47 -7.53 -0.70
C LEU A 169 23.94 -7.19 -0.98
N GLN A 170 24.22 -6.29 -1.92
CA GLN A 170 25.58 -5.82 -2.21
C GLN A 170 26.25 -5.18 -0.98
N ALA A 171 25.51 -4.31 -0.27
CA ALA A 171 25.98 -3.74 0.98
C ALA A 171 26.27 -4.83 2.03
N SER A 172 25.44 -5.87 2.08
CA SER A 172 25.59 -7.00 3.01
C SER A 172 26.83 -7.84 2.75
N TYR A 173 27.22 -8.04 1.48
CA TYR A 173 28.52 -8.65 1.13
C TYR A 173 29.68 -7.80 1.64
N ALA A 174 29.66 -6.49 1.32
CA ALA A 174 30.70 -5.57 1.73
C ALA A 174 30.84 -5.49 3.27
N PHE A 175 29.72 -5.49 3.99
CA PHE A 175 29.68 -5.40 5.46
C PHE A 175 30.23 -6.64 6.16
N ASN A 176 30.19 -7.80 5.48
CA ASN A 176 30.80 -9.04 5.94
C ASN A 176 32.21 -9.26 5.36
N GLY A 177 32.75 -8.31 4.58
CA GLY A 177 34.11 -8.39 4.02
C GLY A 177 34.26 -9.43 2.91
N LEU A 178 33.17 -9.74 2.19
CA LEU A 178 33.12 -10.74 1.13
C LEU A 178 33.00 -10.05 -0.25
N ASP A 179 33.57 -10.68 -1.27
CA ASP A 179 33.41 -10.26 -2.67
C ASP A 179 32.20 -10.97 -3.29
N ALA A 180 31.29 -10.19 -3.89
CA ALA A 180 30.11 -10.72 -4.58
C ALA A 180 30.48 -11.52 -5.85
N ALA A 181 31.69 -11.37 -6.39
CA ALA A 181 32.15 -12.16 -7.53
C ALA A 181 32.53 -13.60 -7.16
N GLU A 182 32.79 -13.89 -5.88
CA GLU A 182 33.22 -15.20 -5.42
C GLU A 182 32.06 -16.03 -4.85
N ALA A 183 32.09 -17.34 -5.08
CA ALA A 183 31.16 -18.24 -4.42
C ALA A 183 31.54 -18.37 -2.94
N ILE A 184 30.54 -18.33 -2.06
CA ILE A 184 30.73 -18.32 -0.62
C ILE A 184 30.19 -19.61 0.03
N PRO A 185 30.81 -20.09 1.13
CA PRO A 185 30.30 -21.24 1.87
C PRO A 185 29.03 -20.90 2.63
N GLN A 186 28.26 -21.92 3.03
CA GLN A 186 26.98 -21.77 3.74
C GLN A 186 27.04 -20.85 4.95
N ARG A 187 28.09 -20.96 5.79
CA ARG A 187 28.26 -20.09 6.96
C ARG A 187 28.29 -18.61 6.56
N SER A 188 29.03 -18.28 5.51
CA SER A 188 29.13 -16.92 4.99
C SER A 188 27.81 -16.46 4.35
N ALA A 189 27.07 -17.37 3.71
CA ALA A 189 25.74 -17.07 3.19
C ALA A 189 24.78 -16.64 4.31
N HIS A 190 24.72 -17.38 5.42
CA HIS A 190 23.94 -16.98 6.59
C HIS A 190 24.32 -15.59 7.11
N ASP A 191 25.62 -15.29 7.18
CA ASP A 191 26.10 -13.98 7.63
C ASP A 191 25.69 -12.82 6.71
N VAL A 192 25.67 -13.06 5.40
CA VAL A 192 25.22 -12.10 4.38
C VAL A 192 23.71 -11.92 4.45
N LEU A 193 22.93 -13.01 4.45
CA LEU A 193 21.46 -12.96 4.47
C LEU A 193 20.93 -12.33 5.77
N THR A 194 21.56 -12.62 6.90
CA THR A 194 21.23 -11.97 8.19
C THR A 194 21.57 -10.47 8.16
N SER A 195 22.71 -10.08 7.56
CA SER A 195 23.04 -8.67 7.37
C SER A 195 22.03 -7.98 6.44
N TYR A 196 21.56 -8.67 5.40
CA TYR A 196 20.53 -8.17 4.50
C TYR A 196 19.23 -7.91 5.24
N LEU A 197 18.74 -8.86 6.03
CA LEU A 197 17.50 -8.67 6.81
C LEU A 197 17.57 -7.49 7.77
N LEU A 198 18.73 -7.28 8.41
CA LEU A 198 18.95 -6.13 9.26
C LEU A 198 18.83 -4.81 8.50
N LEU A 199 19.45 -4.71 7.32
CA LEU A 199 19.37 -3.52 6.49
C LEU A 199 17.95 -3.32 5.93
N PHE A 200 17.30 -4.41 5.53
CA PHE A 200 15.92 -4.42 5.04
C PHE A 200 14.94 -3.92 6.10
N GLN A 201 15.06 -4.39 7.34
CA GLN A 201 14.23 -3.93 8.46
C GLN A 201 14.44 -2.45 8.79
N LEU A 202 15.66 -1.93 8.61
CA LEU A 202 15.94 -0.50 8.81
C LEU A 202 15.37 0.38 7.70
N GLY A 203 15.13 -0.18 6.50
CA GLY A 203 14.59 0.53 5.34
C GLY A 203 15.38 1.81 5.02
N SER A 204 14.66 2.91 4.82
CA SER A 204 15.22 4.25 4.54
C SER A 204 16.16 4.79 5.63
N LYS A 205 16.14 4.23 6.85
CA LYS A 205 17.04 4.63 7.95
C LYS A 205 18.38 3.88 7.90
N ALA A 206 18.54 2.89 7.03
CA ALA A 206 19.76 2.11 6.90
C ALA A 206 20.92 2.97 6.38
N ASN A 207 22.08 2.90 7.03
CA ASN A 207 23.32 3.47 6.51
C ASN A 207 24.09 2.38 5.76
N LEU A 208 24.08 2.43 4.43
CA LEU A 208 24.72 1.43 3.56
C LEU A 208 26.24 1.59 3.42
N THR A 209 26.85 2.50 4.19
CA THR A 209 28.30 2.76 4.15
C THR A 209 29.01 2.52 5.49
N ASP A 210 28.28 2.53 6.61
CA ASP A 210 28.87 2.40 7.94
C ASP A 210 28.89 0.95 8.43
N VAL A 211 29.94 0.23 8.00
CA VAL A 211 30.20 -1.16 8.39
C VAL A 211 30.30 -1.31 9.91
N ARG A 212 30.87 -0.33 10.61
CA ARG A 212 31.09 -0.41 12.07
C ARG A 212 29.77 -0.32 12.83
N LEU A 213 28.91 0.60 12.41
CA LEU A 213 27.57 0.72 12.95
C LEU A 213 26.79 -0.57 12.73
N HIS A 214 26.85 -1.14 11.54
CA HIS A 214 26.19 -2.42 11.23
C HIS A 214 26.69 -3.57 12.11
N GLN A 215 28.00 -3.73 12.26
CA GLN A 215 28.59 -4.77 13.11
C GLN A 215 28.22 -4.59 14.59
N ALA A 216 28.21 -3.34 15.08
CA ALA A 216 27.77 -3.02 16.44
C ALA A 216 26.28 -3.34 16.64
N LEU A 217 25.43 -3.05 15.64
CA LEU A 217 24.02 -3.40 15.66
C LEU A 217 23.80 -4.91 15.64
N LYS A 218 24.42 -5.63 14.70
CA LYS A 218 24.33 -7.10 14.56
C LYS A 218 24.76 -7.81 15.85
N SER A 219 25.89 -7.40 16.43
CA SER A 219 26.39 -7.98 17.69
C SER A 219 25.43 -7.72 18.87
N ARG A 220 24.89 -6.51 19.00
CA ARG A 220 23.92 -6.19 20.05
C ARG A 220 22.61 -6.95 19.91
N LEU A 221 22.07 -7.01 18.68
CA LEU A 221 20.80 -7.69 18.42
C LEU A 221 20.92 -9.19 18.60
N SER A 222 22.08 -9.78 18.31
CA SER A 222 22.34 -11.22 18.50
C SER A 222 22.10 -11.77 19.91
N GLN A 223 22.00 -10.88 20.90
CA GLN A 223 21.78 -11.24 22.31
C GLN A 223 20.31 -11.24 22.72
N ARG A 224 19.39 -10.87 21.81
CA ARG A 224 17.95 -10.79 22.10
C ARG A 224 17.24 -12.07 21.68
N GLU A 225 16.12 -12.36 22.34
CA GLU A 225 15.29 -13.52 22.01
C GLU A 225 14.69 -13.45 20.59
N ASP A 226 14.26 -12.27 20.14
CA ASP A 226 13.68 -12.06 18.80
C ASP A 226 14.69 -12.22 17.65
N TRP A 227 15.99 -12.25 17.97
CA TRP A 227 17.03 -12.56 16.98
C TRP A 227 16.93 -13.99 16.46
N HIS A 228 16.52 -14.94 17.31
CA HIS A 228 16.36 -16.34 16.92
C HIS A 228 15.31 -16.47 15.83
N GLU A 229 14.19 -15.75 15.96
CA GLU A 229 13.09 -15.79 15.00
C GLU A 229 13.49 -15.21 13.63
N LEU A 230 14.32 -14.16 13.63
CA LEU A 230 14.89 -13.60 12.39
C LEU A 230 15.85 -14.59 11.71
N LYS A 231 16.68 -15.28 12.50
CA LYS A 231 17.60 -16.31 12.00
C LYS A 231 16.86 -17.54 11.49
N ASP A 232 15.76 -17.92 12.11
CA ASP A 232 14.94 -19.06 11.66
C ASP A 232 14.34 -18.75 10.28
N PHE A 233 13.81 -17.54 10.07
CA PHE A 233 13.31 -17.10 8.76
C PHE A 233 14.39 -17.11 7.66
N GLU A 234 15.58 -16.61 7.99
CA GLU A 234 16.74 -16.65 7.09
C GLU A 234 17.16 -18.08 6.78
N SER A 235 17.30 -18.91 7.81
CA SER A 235 17.70 -20.30 7.68
C SER A 235 16.68 -21.10 6.88
N ASP A 236 15.38 -20.93 7.12
CA ASP A 236 14.32 -21.62 6.38
C ASP A 236 14.38 -21.28 4.89
N THR A 237 14.68 -20.02 4.54
CA THR A 237 14.86 -19.61 3.14
C THR A 237 16.03 -20.36 2.50
N LEU A 238 17.19 -20.38 3.16
CA LEU A 238 18.37 -21.08 2.65
C LEU A 238 18.12 -22.59 2.52
N MET A 239 17.49 -23.21 3.52
CA MET A 239 17.18 -24.64 3.50
C MET A 239 16.16 -25.01 2.42
N ASN A 240 15.14 -24.16 2.19
CA ASN A 240 14.20 -24.35 1.08
C ASN A 240 14.89 -24.25 -0.28
N PHE A 241 15.85 -23.33 -0.41
CA PHE A 241 16.67 -23.20 -1.61
C PHE A 241 17.55 -24.45 -1.86
N GLU A 242 18.21 -24.96 -0.81
CA GLU A 242 18.97 -26.22 -0.89
C GLU A 242 18.07 -27.39 -1.30
N TYR A 243 16.89 -27.51 -0.66
CA TYR A 243 15.94 -28.59 -0.93
C TYR A 243 15.48 -28.59 -2.39
N ALA A 244 15.15 -27.42 -2.95
CA ALA A 244 14.73 -27.29 -4.35
C ALA A 244 15.82 -27.75 -5.35
N ARG A 245 17.09 -27.73 -4.95
CA ARG A 245 18.25 -28.10 -5.77
C ARG A 245 18.89 -29.43 -5.37
N ALA A 246 18.30 -30.15 -4.42
CA ALA A 246 18.85 -31.40 -3.89
C ALA A 246 19.11 -32.46 -4.98
N HIS A 247 18.30 -32.46 -6.04
CA HIS A 247 18.46 -33.39 -7.17
C HIS A 247 19.60 -33.03 -8.13
N ALA A 248 20.06 -31.77 -8.12
CA ALA A 248 21.13 -31.28 -8.99
C ALA A 248 22.45 -31.05 -8.24
N ALA A 249 22.40 -30.95 -6.91
CA ALA A 249 23.57 -30.74 -6.07
C ALA A 249 24.32 -32.05 -5.78
N ASN A 250 25.65 -31.97 -5.63
CA ASN A 250 26.47 -33.09 -5.20
C ASN A 250 26.45 -33.18 -3.66
N PRO A 251 25.89 -34.24 -3.05
CA PRO A 251 25.76 -34.33 -1.59
C PRO A 251 27.08 -34.58 -0.86
N PHE A 252 28.20 -34.76 -1.59
CA PHE A 252 29.53 -35.01 -1.01
C PHE A 252 30.45 -33.79 -1.02
N LEU A 253 30.03 -32.67 -1.61
CA LEU A 253 30.79 -31.41 -1.59
C LEU A 253 30.12 -30.43 -0.64
N GLU A 254 30.92 -29.57 0.00
CA GLU A 254 30.37 -28.45 0.77
C GLU A 254 29.59 -27.52 -0.17
N PRO A 255 28.33 -27.17 0.14
CA PRO A 255 27.56 -26.25 -0.68
C PRO A 255 28.26 -24.90 -0.81
N GLN A 256 28.34 -24.41 -2.04
CA GLN A 256 28.87 -23.10 -2.40
C GLN A 256 27.77 -22.29 -3.07
N TYR A 257 27.68 -21.02 -2.69
CA TYR A 257 26.61 -20.14 -3.10
C TYR A 257 27.16 -18.99 -3.93
N SER A 258 26.62 -18.81 -5.13
CA SER A 258 26.90 -17.65 -5.97
C SER A 258 26.09 -16.43 -5.52
N PHE A 259 26.48 -15.24 -6.00
CA PHE A 259 25.69 -14.04 -5.82
C PHE A 259 24.27 -14.16 -6.40
N GLN A 260 24.11 -14.89 -7.51
CA GLN A 260 22.79 -15.16 -8.08
C GLN A 260 21.93 -16.01 -7.13
N ASP A 261 22.52 -17.02 -6.48
CA ASP A 261 21.80 -17.85 -5.52
C ASP A 261 21.29 -17.02 -4.34
N LEU A 262 22.14 -16.12 -3.81
CA LEU A 262 21.71 -15.20 -2.75
C LEU A 262 20.70 -14.16 -3.25
N THR A 263 20.79 -13.74 -4.51
CA THR A 263 19.83 -12.83 -5.14
C THR A 263 18.44 -13.46 -5.22
N ASP A 264 18.35 -14.74 -5.56
CA ASP A 264 17.10 -15.49 -5.58
C ASP A 264 16.54 -15.64 -4.15
N MET A 265 17.39 -15.99 -3.18
CA MET A 265 16.99 -16.10 -1.76
C MET A 265 16.48 -14.78 -1.19
N VAL A 266 17.17 -13.65 -1.39
CA VAL A 266 16.68 -12.35 -0.90
C VAL A 266 15.38 -11.91 -1.58
N GLY A 267 15.13 -12.35 -2.82
CA GLY A 267 13.85 -12.15 -3.49
C GLY A 267 12.70 -12.84 -2.75
N GLU A 268 12.89 -14.11 -2.40
CA GLU A 268 11.91 -14.86 -1.59
C GLU A 268 11.75 -14.24 -0.20
N MET A 269 12.85 -13.81 0.44
CA MET A 269 12.80 -13.15 1.74
C MET A 269 12.03 -11.83 1.68
N ALA A 270 12.29 -10.98 0.69
CA ALA A 270 11.58 -9.70 0.51
C ALA A 270 10.07 -9.92 0.31
N HIS A 271 9.68 -10.86 -0.56
CA HIS A 271 8.27 -11.19 -0.80
C HIS A 271 7.58 -11.80 0.42
N GLY A 272 8.29 -12.63 1.18
CA GLY A 272 7.77 -13.35 2.35
C GLY A 272 7.83 -12.56 3.66
N TYR A 273 8.61 -11.48 3.73
CA TYR A 273 8.91 -10.77 4.97
C TYR A 273 7.66 -10.29 5.71
N GLY A 274 6.70 -9.67 5.00
CA GLY A 274 5.47 -9.18 5.62
C GLY A 274 4.62 -10.30 6.22
N LYS A 275 4.51 -11.45 5.54
CA LYS A 275 3.82 -12.65 6.05
C LYS A 275 4.50 -13.20 7.31
N TRP A 276 5.83 -13.30 7.32
CA TRP A 276 6.59 -13.71 8.50
C TRP A 276 6.39 -12.74 9.67
N GLN A 277 6.50 -11.44 9.41
CA GLN A 277 6.34 -10.39 10.42
C GLN A 277 4.92 -10.29 10.97
N ASN A 278 3.91 -10.68 10.17
CA ASN A 278 2.51 -10.64 10.56
C ASN A 278 2.19 -11.41 11.84
N ARG A 279 3.02 -12.39 12.22
CA ARG A 279 2.86 -13.11 13.49
C ARG A 279 2.83 -12.14 14.67
N GLU A 280 3.65 -11.09 14.66
CA GLU A 280 3.62 -10.09 15.72
C GLU A 280 2.31 -9.28 15.75
N CYS A 281 1.74 -9.00 14.58
CA CYS A 281 0.45 -8.34 14.46
C CYS A 281 -0.68 -9.22 14.99
N GLN A 282 -0.61 -10.53 14.75
CA GLN A 282 -1.58 -11.50 15.26
C GLN A 282 -1.50 -11.66 16.78
N GLU A 283 -0.30 -11.68 17.34
CA GLU A 283 -0.10 -11.69 18.80
C GLU A 283 -0.61 -10.38 19.44
N MET A 284 -0.35 -9.24 18.81
CA MET A 284 -0.89 -7.94 19.23
C MET A 284 -2.42 -7.91 19.19
N LYS A 285 -3.02 -8.43 18.12
CA LYS A 285 -4.47 -8.58 17.98
C LYS A 285 -5.05 -9.44 19.09
N ALA A 286 -4.38 -10.54 19.45
CA ALA A 286 -4.84 -11.41 20.53
C ALA A 286 -4.92 -10.68 21.87
N GLU A 287 -3.89 -9.90 22.25
CA GLU A 287 -3.93 -9.10 23.48
C GLU A 287 -5.02 -8.03 23.47
N LEU A 288 -5.23 -7.36 22.33
CA LEU A 288 -6.32 -6.39 22.19
C LEU A 288 -7.71 -7.05 22.27
N THR A 289 -7.84 -8.26 21.72
CA THR A 289 -9.09 -9.03 21.77
C THR A 289 -9.39 -9.51 23.20
N GLU A 290 -8.37 -9.85 24.00
CA GLU A 290 -8.55 -10.14 25.43
C GLU A 290 -9.03 -8.90 26.23
N ALA A 291 -8.68 -7.69 25.75
CA ALA A 291 -9.12 -6.44 26.37
C ALA A 291 -10.53 -6.01 25.94
N ASP A 292 -11.07 -6.56 24.84
CA ASP A 292 -12.44 -6.35 24.36
C ASP A 292 -13.44 -7.14 25.21
N VAL A 293 -14.26 -6.42 25.97
CA VAL A 293 -15.25 -7.00 26.88
C VAL A 293 -16.49 -7.53 26.15
N ASN A 294 -16.85 -6.89 25.05
CA ASN A 294 -18.11 -7.11 24.36
C ASN A 294 -17.96 -8.04 23.15
N GLY A 295 -16.73 -8.24 22.67
CA GLY A 295 -16.45 -8.94 21.42
C GLY A 295 -16.92 -8.16 20.19
N ASP A 296 -17.02 -6.83 20.30
CA ASP A 296 -17.48 -5.92 19.25
C ASP A 296 -16.31 -5.24 18.50
N GLY A 297 -15.07 -5.66 18.76
CA GLY A 297 -13.84 -5.13 18.18
C GLY A 297 -13.41 -3.78 18.77
N LEU A 298 -13.96 -3.41 19.93
CA LEU A 298 -13.71 -2.14 20.60
C LEU A 298 -13.09 -2.33 21.98
N VAL A 299 -11.96 -1.66 22.22
CA VAL A 299 -11.27 -1.68 23.51
C VAL A 299 -11.46 -0.33 24.20
N PRO A 300 -12.05 -0.23 25.40
CA PRO A 300 -12.09 1.01 26.17
C PRO A 300 -10.70 1.63 26.31
N VAL A 301 -10.57 2.94 26.07
CA VAL A 301 -9.29 3.64 26.15
C VAL A 301 -8.60 3.42 27.51
N SER A 302 -9.38 3.32 28.58
CA SER A 302 -8.89 2.97 29.92
C SER A 302 -8.14 1.63 29.91
N ARG A 303 -8.71 0.57 29.32
CA ARG A 303 -8.07 -0.76 29.23
C ARG A 303 -6.91 -0.79 28.24
N PHE A 304 -7.02 -0.06 27.14
CA PHE A 304 -5.96 0.04 26.13
C PHE A 304 -4.64 0.56 26.76
N TYR A 305 -4.74 1.55 27.66
CA TYR A 305 -3.57 2.10 28.35
C TYR A 305 -3.24 1.44 29.70
N LEU A 306 -4.19 0.78 30.37
CA LEU A 306 -3.97 0.03 31.62
C LEU A 306 -3.38 -1.36 31.33
N GLN A 307 -2.10 -1.37 30.99
CA GLN A 307 -1.34 -2.60 30.75
C GLN A 307 -0.42 -2.90 31.93
N ALA A 308 -0.21 -4.18 32.22
CA ALA A 308 0.78 -4.59 33.21
C ALA A 308 2.19 -4.19 32.75
N ASP A 309 3.08 -3.84 33.69
CA ASP A 309 4.46 -3.43 33.38
C ASP A 309 5.24 -4.53 32.61
N ASN A 310 4.88 -5.79 32.82
CA ASN A 310 5.45 -6.97 32.17
C ASN A 310 4.68 -7.43 30.92
N ALA A 311 3.70 -6.66 30.44
CA ALA A 311 2.98 -6.98 29.20
C ALA A 311 3.96 -7.09 28.02
N LYS A 312 3.70 -8.03 27.11
CA LYS A 312 4.56 -8.25 25.95
C LYS A 312 4.51 -7.05 25.01
N TYR A 313 3.35 -6.41 24.88
CA TYR A 313 3.16 -5.15 24.16
C TYR A 313 2.84 -4.01 25.12
N GLN A 314 3.38 -2.82 24.80
CA GLN A 314 3.00 -1.58 25.46
C GLN A 314 2.41 -0.65 24.40
N PHE A 315 1.09 -0.49 24.44
CA PHE A 315 0.37 0.43 23.58
C PHE A 315 0.60 1.85 24.09
N SER A 316 1.07 2.71 23.21
CA SER A 316 1.55 4.04 23.58
C SER A 316 1.12 5.13 22.63
N GLU A 317 0.35 4.79 21.60
CA GLU A 317 -0.18 5.72 20.63
C GLU A 317 -1.04 6.79 21.31
N SER A 318 -0.91 8.05 20.90
CA SER A 318 -1.68 9.16 21.48
C SER A 318 -3.14 9.11 21.06
N VAL A 319 -4.04 9.62 21.92
CA VAL A 319 -5.48 9.73 21.58
C VAL A 319 -5.68 10.53 20.30
N GLN A 320 -4.90 11.61 20.11
CA GLN A 320 -4.93 12.40 18.88
C GLN A 320 -4.56 11.55 17.65
N TYR A 321 -3.49 10.77 17.73
CA TYR A 321 -3.10 9.87 16.64
C TYR A 321 -4.21 8.88 16.31
N LEU A 322 -4.73 8.18 17.32
CA LEU A 322 -5.81 7.19 17.16
C LEU A 322 -7.05 7.82 16.52
N GLN A 323 -7.40 9.03 16.94
CA GLN A 323 -8.51 9.78 16.35
C GLN A 323 -8.24 10.13 14.89
N GLU A 324 -7.06 10.68 14.56
CA GLU A 324 -6.72 11.11 13.20
C GLU A 324 -6.77 9.94 12.20
N ILE A 325 -6.24 8.77 12.57
CA ILE A 325 -6.25 7.57 11.70
C ILE A 325 -7.60 6.83 11.70
N GLY A 326 -8.59 7.27 12.49
CA GLY A 326 -9.91 6.63 12.57
C GLY A 326 -9.93 5.34 13.40
N ALA A 327 -8.93 5.14 14.26
CA ALA A 327 -8.87 4.03 15.22
C ALA A 327 -9.62 4.34 16.52
N LEU A 328 -10.15 5.55 16.72
CA LEU A 328 -10.95 5.92 17.89
C LEU A 328 -12.45 6.00 17.53
N ASP A 329 -13.30 5.35 18.32
CA ASP A 329 -14.74 5.58 18.37
C ASP A 329 -15.07 6.62 19.44
N GLU A 330 -15.82 7.65 19.04
CA GLU A 330 -16.21 8.78 19.88
C GLU A 330 -17.74 8.87 20.05
N SER A 331 -18.50 7.84 19.63
CA SER A 331 -19.96 7.82 19.69
C SER A 331 -20.53 7.70 21.12
N GLY A 332 -19.67 7.74 22.14
CA GLY A 332 -19.95 7.54 23.56
C GLY A 332 -18.64 7.53 24.35
N GLU A 333 -18.48 6.56 25.26
CA GLU A 333 -17.15 6.29 25.87
C GLU A 333 -16.11 6.06 24.78
N GLN A 334 -14.95 6.70 24.90
CA GLN A 334 -13.87 6.56 23.91
C GLN A 334 -13.33 5.13 23.89
N LYS A 335 -13.37 4.51 22.71
CA LYS A 335 -12.90 3.13 22.49
C LYS A 335 -11.99 3.04 21.27
N VAL A 336 -10.98 2.19 21.35
CA VAL A 336 -10.06 1.89 20.25
C VAL A 336 -10.63 0.77 19.40
N ARG A 337 -10.79 1.01 18.10
CA ARG A 337 -11.16 0.02 17.09
C ARG A 337 -9.95 -0.84 16.76
N ILE A 338 -9.99 -2.12 17.11
CA ILE A 338 -8.86 -3.05 16.97
C ILE A 338 -8.39 -3.13 15.52
N ALA A 339 -9.31 -3.36 14.57
CA ALA A 339 -8.96 -3.52 13.17
C ALA A 339 -8.32 -2.26 12.55
N ASN A 340 -8.83 -1.07 12.88
CA ASN A 340 -8.25 0.21 12.42
C ASN A 340 -6.89 0.48 13.06
N TYR A 341 -6.71 0.13 14.33
CA TYR A 341 -5.42 0.27 15.01
C TYR A 341 -4.36 -0.62 14.35
N LEU A 342 -4.65 -1.90 14.13
CA LEU A 342 -3.71 -2.85 13.51
C LEU A 342 -3.29 -2.44 12.10
N GLN A 343 -4.20 -1.87 11.31
CA GLN A 343 -3.89 -1.33 9.98
C GLN A 343 -3.34 0.11 10.02
N GLY A 344 -3.10 0.65 11.21
CA GLY A 344 -2.58 2.00 11.42
C GLY A 344 -1.08 2.13 11.09
N PRO A 345 -0.62 3.35 10.71
CA PRO A 345 0.79 3.62 10.38
C PRO A 345 1.84 3.23 11.43
N SER A 346 1.50 3.22 12.72
CA SER A 346 2.42 2.84 13.80
C SER A 346 2.79 1.36 13.78
N ASN A 347 2.01 0.55 13.06
CA ASN A 347 2.17 -0.89 12.92
C ASN A 347 2.86 -1.28 11.60
N CYS A 348 3.67 -0.37 11.04
CA CYS A 348 4.58 -0.61 9.91
C CYS A 348 6.05 -0.58 10.37
N ILE A 349 6.91 -1.49 9.87
CA ILE A 349 8.31 -1.63 10.36
C ILE A 349 9.34 -1.15 9.35
N ALA A 350 9.24 -1.66 8.12
CA ALA A 350 10.22 -1.44 7.08
C ALA A 350 9.64 -0.44 6.08
N SER A 351 10.08 0.81 6.18
CA SER A 351 9.64 1.88 5.28
C SER A 351 10.78 2.27 4.35
N SER A 352 10.57 2.06 3.06
CA SER A 352 11.39 2.65 2.00
C SER A 352 10.82 4.04 1.63
N SER A 353 11.36 4.64 0.57
CA SER A 353 10.87 5.91 0.02
C SER A 353 9.51 5.79 -0.68
N TYR A 354 9.02 4.58 -1.00
CA TYR A 354 7.81 4.37 -1.80
C TYR A 354 6.87 3.28 -1.32
N TYR A 355 7.29 2.48 -0.35
CA TYR A 355 6.44 1.47 0.27
C TYR A 355 6.80 1.28 1.73
N SER A 356 5.84 0.77 2.49
CA SER A 356 6.02 0.33 3.87
C SER A 356 5.52 -1.10 4.05
N ILE A 357 6.16 -1.88 4.90
CA ILE A 357 5.66 -3.20 5.30
C ILE A 357 4.86 -3.06 6.60
N CYS A 358 3.57 -3.38 6.53
CA CYS A 358 2.59 -3.20 7.58
C CYS A 358 1.89 -4.53 7.91
N CYS A 359 1.07 -4.55 8.97
CA CYS A 359 0.23 -5.70 9.28
C CYS A 359 -0.67 -6.08 8.10
N LEU A 360 -0.81 -7.38 7.84
CA LEU A 360 -1.67 -7.87 6.75
C LEU A 360 -3.14 -7.61 7.10
N SER A 361 -3.91 -7.25 6.09
CA SER A 361 -5.35 -7.04 6.23
C SER A 361 -6.09 -8.38 6.14
N GLU A 362 -6.61 -8.87 7.27
CA GLU A 362 -7.50 -10.04 7.29
C GLU A 362 -8.81 -9.76 6.55
N CYS A 363 -9.29 -8.51 6.59
CA CYS A 363 -10.48 -8.10 5.86
C CYS A 363 -10.33 -8.25 4.34
N GLU A 364 -9.16 -7.93 3.77
CA GLU A 364 -8.91 -8.16 2.34
C GLU A 364 -9.03 -9.65 1.99
N GLY A 365 -8.59 -10.54 2.88
CA GLY A 365 -8.82 -11.98 2.75
C GLY A 365 -10.30 -12.35 2.65
N LEU A 366 -11.13 -11.80 3.56
CA LEU A 366 -12.58 -12.03 3.59
C LEU A 366 -13.28 -11.45 2.36
N VAL A 367 -12.94 -10.22 1.97
CA VAL A 367 -13.51 -9.55 0.80
C VAL A 367 -13.12 -10.29 -0.47
N ASN A 368 -11.87 -10.73 -0.63
CA ASN A 368 -11.49 -11.51 -1.81
C ASN A 368 -12.21 -12.85 -1.91
N GLU A 369 -12.55 -13.50 -0.78
CA GLU A 369 -13.39 -14.71 -0.83
C GLU A 369 -14.79 -14.40 -1.38
N LEU A 370 -15.37 -13.27 -0.99
CA LEU A 370 -16.64 -12.79 -1.54
C LEU A 370 -16.51 -12.44 -3.02
N GLU A 371 -15.46 -11.73 -3.42
CA GLU A 371 -15.17 -11.42 -4.83
C GLU A 371 -15.06 -12.68 -5.68
N ALA A 372 -14.39 -13.71 -5.17
CA ALA A 372 -14.22 -14.99 -5.86
C ALA A 372 -15.55 -15.71 -6.10
N LYS A 373 -16.51 -15.61 -5.17
CA LYS A 373 -17.84 -16.24 -5.24
C LYS A 373 -18.85 -15.39 -6.02
N VAL A 374 -18.72 -14.07 -5.99
CA VAL A 374 -19.67 -13.14 -6.63
C VAL A 374 -19.27 -12.84 -8.08
N GLN A 375 -18.00 -12.56 -8.33
CA GLN A 375 -17.45 -12.22 -9.66
C GLN A 375 -18.21 -11.10 -10.39
N ALA A 376 -18.77 -10.16 -9.62
CA ALA A 376 -19.52 -9.01 -10.09
C ALA A 376 -19.38 -7.83 -9.12
N PRO A 377 -19.53 -6.58 -9.59
CA PRO A 377 -19.34 -5.37 -8.76
C PRO A 377 -20.45 -5.12 -7.75
N ALA A 378 -21.61 -5.75 -7.94
CA ALA A 378 -22.73 -5.68 -7.03
C ALA A 378 -23.46 -7.03 -6.98
N VAL A 379 -24.14 -7.28 -5.87
CA VAL A 379 -24.74 -8.59 -5.56
C VAL A 379 -26.12 -8.45 -4.93
N ASP A 380 -26.97 -9.46 -5.12
CA ASP A 380 -28.24 -9.56 -4.41
C ASP A 380 -28.00 -9.70 -2.88
N PRO A 381 -28.71 -8.94 -2.04
CA PRO A 381 -28.48 -8.96 -0.59
C PRO A 381 -28.76 -10.33 0.04
N ALA A 382 -29.74 -11.11 -0.45
CA ALA A 382 -30.05 -12.41 0.13
C ALA A 382 -28.92 -13.43 -0.15
N TYR A 383 -28.38 -13.43 -1.36
CA TYR A 383 -27.23 -14.25 -1.71
C TYR A 383 -25.99 -13.86 -0.90
N LEU A 384 -25.74 -12.55 -0.72
CA LEU A 384 -24.60 -12.08 0.07
C LEU A 384 -24.70 -12.47 1.56
N LEU A 385 -25.91 -12.41 2.16
CA LEU A 385 -26.13 -12.88 3.53
C LEU A 385 -25.85 -14.37 3.68
N GLU A 386 -26.20 -15.19 2.69
CA GLU A 386 -25.86 -16.60 2.68
C GLU A 386 -24.35 -16.80 2.63
N LEU A 387 -23.65 -16.12 1.72
CA LEU A 387 -22.19 -16.22 1.60
C LEU A 387 -21.49 -15.84 2.91
N VAL A 388 -21.80 -14.66 3.46
CA VAL A 388 -21.16 -14.15 4.68
C VAL A 388 -21.50 -15.00 5.91
N GLY A 389 -22.70 -15.59 5.94
CA GLY A 389 -23.09 -16.54 6.99
C GLY A 389 -22.24 -17.82 7.02
N HIS A 390 -21.53 -18.14 5.93
CA HIS A 390 -20.69 -19.33 5.78
C HIS A 390 -19.18 -19.03 5.75
N ILE A 391 -18.76 -17.78 5.95
CA ILE A 391 -17.34 -17.40 6.00
C ILE A 391 -16.89 -17.38 7.46
N SER A 392 -15.82 -18.12 7.76
CA SER A 392 -15.14 -18.08 9.05
C SER A 392 -13.95 -17.12 9.02
N SER A 393 -13.68 -16.47 10.14
CA SER A 393 -12.48 -15.69 10.40
C SER A 393 -11.78 -16.17 11.68
N ALA A 394 -10.67 -15.56 12.05
CA ALA A 394 -9.98 -15.89 13.31
C ALA A 394 -10.86 -15.64 14.56
N SER A 395 -11.78 -14.67 14.52
CA SER A 395 -12.69 -14.36 15.63
C SER A 395 -14.15 -14.77 15.39
N VAL A 396 -14.52 -15.29 14.21
CA VAL A 396 -15.91 -15.58 13.85
C VAL A 396 -16.04 -16.99 13.28
N ASP A 397 -16.76 -17.85 13.99
CA ASP A 397 -17.09 -19.20 13.51
C ASP A 397 -18.28 -19.19 12.54
N ALA A 398 -18.22 -20.06 11.53
CA ALA A 398 -19.31 -20.30 10.58
C ALA A 398 -19.66 -21.80 10.53
N PRO A 399 -20.91 -22.17 10.16
CA PRO A 399 -22.01 -21.30 9.74
C PRO A 399 -22.67 -20.54 10.89
N ARG A 400 -23.08 -19.30 10.65
CA ARG A 400 -23.78 -18.45 11.63
C ARG A 400 -24.99 -17.75 11.03
N GLN A 401 -25.93 -17.37 11.91
CA GLN A 401 -27.01 -16.48 11.53
C GLN A 401 -26.65 -15.03 11.85
N LEU A 402 -26.72 -14.16 10.83
CA LEU A 402 -26.48 -12.74 11.03
C LEU A 402 -27.63 -12.09 11.83
N PRO A 403 -27.32 -11.18 12.78
CA PRO A 403 -28.31 -10.38 13.51
C PRO A 403 -29.29 -9.64 12.59
N PHE A 404 -30.51 -9.41 13.08
CA PHE A 404 -31.56 -8.73 12.32
C PHE A 404 -31.13 -7.33 11.84
N GLY A 405 -30.41 -6.58 12.67
CA GLY A 405 -29.89 -5.25 12.32
C GLY A 405 -28.98 -5.27 11.09
N LEU A 406 -28.05 -6.23 11.01
CA LEU A 406 -27.16 -6.37 9.84
C LEU A 406 -27.92 -6.79 8.59
N LYS A 407 -28.90 -7.68 8.71
CA LYS A 407 -29.75 -8.09 7.58
C LYS A 407 -30.52 -6.90 7.02
N ARG A 408 -31.20 -6.14 7.89
CA ARG A 408 -31.95 -4.95 7.51
C ARG A 408 -31.06 -3.90 6.87
N ARG A 409 -29.90 -3.63 7.47
CA ARG A 409 -28.96 -2.63 6.94
C ARG A 409 -28.48 -2.99 5.54
N LEU A 410 -28.21 -4.26 5.28
CA LEU A 410 -27.82 -4.71 3.95
C LEU A 410 -28.95 -4.49 2.92
N GLN A 411 -30.20 -4.71 3.33
CA GLN A 411 -31.38 -4.36 2.55
C GLN A 411 -31.42 -2.85 2.22
N ASP A 412 -31.19 -1.98 3.22
CA ASP A 412 -31.19 -0.52 3.03
C ASP A 412 -30.10 -0.10 2.03
N ILE A 413 -28.90 -0.69 2.11
CA ILE A 413 -27.80 -0.46 1.15
C ILE A 413 -28.23 -0.85 -0.27
N ALA A 414 -28.90 -2.00 -0.40
CA ALA A 414 -29.41 -2.47 -1.69
C ALA A 414 -30.49 -1.54 -2.25
N GLU A 415 -31.45 -1.09 -1.44
CA GLU A 415 -32.51 -0.15 -1.84
C GLU A 415 -31.94 1.17 -2.37
N HIS A 416 -30.89 1.69 -1.74
CA HIS A 416 -30.19 2.88 -2.20
C HIS A 416 -29.42 2.68 -3.52
N ASN A 417 -29.07 1.44 -3.86
CA ASN A 417 -28.21 1.08 -4.99
C ASN A 417 -28.93 0.21 -6.04
N GLY A 418 -30.21 0.47 -6.29
CA GLY A 418 -30.97 -0.17 -7.37
C GLY A 418 -31.30 -1.65 -7.13
N GLY A 419 -31.40 -2.06 -5.86
CA GLY A 419 -31.73 -3.41 -5.42
C GLY A 419 -30.53 -4.35 -5.25
N GLN A 420 -29.31 -3.86 -5.44
CA GLN A 420 -28.08 -4.64 -5.27
C GLN A 420 -27.10 -3.95 -4.33
N VAL A 421 -26.26 -4.71 -3.66
CA VAL A 421 -25.21 -4.21 -2.77
C VAL A 421 -23.90 -4.09 -3.55
N PRO A 422 -23.32 -2.88 -3.69
CA PRO A 422 -21.99 -2.71 -4.28
C PRO A 422 -20.91 -3.28 -3.34
N LEU A 423 -20.05 -4.19 -3.83
CA LEU A 423 -19.02 -4.83 -3.01
C LEU A 423 -17.84 -3.89 -2.66
N HIS A 424 -17.62 -2.86 -3.47
CA HIS A 424 -16.50 -1.91 -3.29
C HIS A 424 -16.99 -0.53 -2.86
N GLY A 425 -18.09 -0.50 -2.11
CA GLY A 425 -18.71 0.72 -1.57
C GLY A 425 -18.41 0.93 -0.08
N ARG A 426 -18.39 2.19 0.35
CA ARG A 426 -18.13 2.58 1.75
C ARG A 426 -19.13 1.93 2.70
N LEU A 427 -20.41 1.93 2.35
CA LEU A 427 -21.46 1.35 3.20
C LEU A 427 -21.32 -0.17 3.33
N PHE A 428 -20.85 -0.86 2.29
CA PHE A 428 -20.57 -2.29 2.38
C PHE A 428 -19.33 -2.57 3.23
N ALA A 429 -18.26 -1.76 3.11
CA ALA A 429 -17.10 -1.86 4.00
C ALA A 429 -17.49 -1.62 5.47
N GLU A 430 -18.38 -0.66 5.72
CA GLU A 430 -18.94 -0.38 7.05
C GLU A 430 -19.74 -1.59 7.54
N TRP A 431 -20.59 -2.18 6.69
CA TRP A 431 -21.33 -3.39 7.03
C TRP A 431 -20.39 -4.58 7.35
N MET A 432 -19.30 -4.75 6.59
CA MET A 432 -18.28 -5.77 6.83
C MET A 432 -17.56 -5.56 8.17
N HIS A 433 -17.28 -4.31 8.57
CA HIS A 433 -16.75 -3.99 9.91
C HIS A 433 -17.65 -4.57 11.01
N TYR A 434 -18.96 -4.34 10.95
CA TYR A 434 -19.85 -4.88 11.97
C TYR A 434 -20.12 -6.39 11.84
N ALA A 435 -19.95 -6.96 10.64
CA ALA A 435 -20.03 -8.40 10.44
C ALA A 435 -18.80 -9.14 10.98
N PHE A 436 -17.61 -8.52 10.90
CA PHE A 436 -16.30 -9.05 11.30
C PHE A 436 -15.46 -7.98 12.03
N PRO A 437 -15.83 -7.65 13.30
CA PRO A 437 -15.31 -6.46 13.98
C PRO A 437 -13.81 -6.48 14.30
N HIS A 438 -13.22 -7.66 14.45
CA HIS A 438 -11.78 -7.80 14.72
C HIS A 438 -10.94 -7.85 13.46
N GLU A 439 -11.53 -8.13 12.30
CA GLU A 439 -10.82 -8.24 11.02
C GLU A 439 -10.97 -7.01 10.14
N CYS A 440 -12.18 -6.44 10.06
CA CYS A 440 -12.52 -5.40 9.11
C CYS A 440 -12.48 -4.01 9.73
N PRO A 441 -11.71 -3.05 9.17
CA PRO A 441 -11.64 -1.69 9.71
C PRO A 441 -12.90 -0.90 9.36
N TYR A 442 -13.29 -0.01 10.27
CA TYR A 442 -14.36 0.95 10.05
C TYR A 442 -13.94 1.99 9.00
N PRO A 443 -14.74 2.25 7.94
CA PRO A 443 -14.36 3.15 6.86
C PRO A 443 -14.58 4.62 7.23
N LYS A 444 -13.53 5.29 7.72
CA LYS A 444 -13.52 6.75 7.95
C LYS A 444 -13.25 7.52 6.66
N VAL A 445 -13.92 8.66 6.47
CA VAL A 445 -13.66 9.59 5.36
C VAL A 445 -12.51 10.52 5.75
N PHE A 446 -11.42 10.52 4.97
CA PHE A 446 -10.23 11.33 5.25
C PHE A 446 -10.12 12.49 4.26
N GLN A 447 -9.74 13.66 4.77
CA GLN A 447 -9.43 14.81 3.91
C GLN A 447 -8.13 14.58 3.13
N GLU A 448 -7.11 14.01 3.81
CA GLU A 448 -5.79 13.72 3.24
C GLU A 448 -5.46 12.24 3.38
N SER A 449 -5.05 11.61 2.27
CA SER A 449 -4.65 10.20 2.18
C SER A 449 -3.38 9.91 2.99
N LYS A 450 -2.48 10.88 3.05
CA LYS A 450 -1.15 10.79 3.68
C LYS A 450 -1.22 10.50 5.18
N ILE A 451 -2.36 10.77 5.83
CA ILE A 451 -2.59 10.43 7.24
C ILE A 451 -2.38 8.93 7.50
N LEU A 452 -2.64 8.07 6.51
CA LEU A 452 -2.49 6.63 6.63
C LEU A 452 -1.10 6.12 6.22
N THR A 453 -0.10 6.99 6.06
CA THR A 453 1.27 6.57 5.74
C THR A 453 2.24 6.85 6.91
N PRO A 454 3.22 5.96 7.17
CA PRO A 454 4.21 6.18 8.24
C PRO A 454 5.01 7.49 8.09
N GLU A 455 5.26 7.92 6.86
CA GLU A 455 6.08 9.08 6.54
C GLU A 455 5.44 10.39 7.01
N PHE A 456 4.10 10.48 6.94
CA PHE A 456 3.36 11.64 7.46
C PHE A 456 3.56 11.83 8.97
N TRP A 457 3.79 10.73 9.69
CA TRP A 457 3.93 10.72 11.14
C TRP A 457 5.38 10.72 11.62
N ALA A 458 6.36 10.59 10.73
CA ALA A 458 7.78 10.47 11.10
C ALA A 458 8.32 11.63 11.96
N GLN A 459 7.72 12.81 11.89
CA GLN A 459 8.11 14.01 12.67
C GLN A 459 7.02 14.48 13.66
N LYS A 460 5.93 13.72 13.79
CA LYS A 460 4.78 14.08 14.64
C LYS A 460 4.79 13.28 15.94
N LYS A 461 4.17 13.83 16.99
CA LYS A 461 3.98 13.10 18.26
C LYS A 461 2.93 12.00 18.05
N MET A 462 3.39 10.78 17.80
CA MET A 462 2.54 9.59 17.69
C MET A 462 2.28 8.93 19.03
N SER A 463 3.20 9.07 20.00
CA SER A 463 3.17 8.31 21.24
C SER A 463 3.18 9.21 22.48
N VAL A 464 2.65 8.66 23.57
CA VAL A 464 2.59 9.23 24.92
C VAL A 464 3.44 8.39 25.87
N ASP A 465 3.94 9.01 26.94
CA ASP A 465 4.77 8.30 27.92
C ASP A 465 3.94 7.50 28.94
N ALA A 466 4.59 6.71 29.80
CA ALA A 466 3.91 5.86 30.77
C ALA A 466 3.04 6.64 31.78
N GLN A 467 3.43 7.86 32.14
CA GLN A 467 2.67 8.68 33.08
C GLN A 467 1.42 9.25 32.39
N GLU A 468 1.58 9.79 31.19
CA GLU A 468 0.48 10.31 30.37
C GLU A 468 -0.55 9.20 30.06
N ARG A 469 -0.12 7.96 29.82
CA ARG A 469 -1.03 6.79 29.67
C ARG A 469 -1.89 6.52 30.90
N LEU A 470 -1.29 6.54 32.09
CA LEU A 470 -2.02 6.32 33.35
C LEU A 470 -2.99 7.46 33.65
N GLU A 471 -2.61 8.70 33.33
CA GLU A 471 -3.48 9.87 33.46
C GLU A 471 -4.69 9.77 32.53
N ILE A 472 -4.49 9.42 31.25
CA ILE A 472 -5.58 9.22 30.30
C ILE A 472 -6.50 8.08 30.77
N ALA A 473 -5.92 6.96 31.19
CA ALA A 473 -6.71 5.81 31.62
C ALA A 473 -7.56 6.09 32.86
N SER A 474 -6.98 6.75 33.87
CA SER A 474 -7.70 7.10 35.10
C SER A 474 -8.80 8.13 34.84
N SER A 475 -8.57 9.09 33.95
CA SER A 475 -9.57 10.08 33.54
C SER A 475 -10.78 9.41 32.87
N ALA A 476 -10.53 8.48 31.95
CA ALA A 476 -11.59 7.75 31.24
C ALA A 476 -12.45 6.89 32.19
N VAL A 477 -11.86 6.32 33.26
CA VAL A 477 -12.61 5.57 34.28
C VAL A 477 -13.54 6.50 35.08
N LEU A 478 -13.07 7.70 35.42
CA LEU A 478 -13.85 8.66 36.23
C LEU A 478 -15.08 9.17 35.48
N GLU A 479 -14.96 9.47 34.18
CA GLU A 479 -16.08 9.89 33.34
C GLU A 479 -17.19 8.83 33.27
N ASN A 480 -16.83 7.55 33.25
CA ASN A 480 -17.78 6.43 33.20
C ASN A 480 -18.54 6.24 34.53
N THR A 481 -17.98 6.67 35.66
CA THR A 481 -18.64 6.55 36.97
C THR A 481 -19.71 7.61 37.24
N THR A 482 -19.64 8.78 36.58
CA THR A 482 -20.59 9.88 36.78
C THR A 482 -21.93 9.71 36.06
N ASP A 483 -22.05 8.75 35.13
CA ASP A 483 -23.25 8.53 34.29
C ASP A 483 -24.12 7.33 34.72
N THR A 484 -23.90 6.74 35.89
CA THR A 484 -24.56 5.47 36.32
C THR A 484 -25.98 5.61 36.90
N ASP A 485 -26.78 6.58 36.44
CA ASP A 485 -28.19 6.76 36.89
C ASP A 485 -29.24 6.74 35.75
N SER A 486 -28.99 6.03 34.64
CA SER A 486 -30.07 5.65 33.73
C SER A 486 -29.98 4.19 33.24
N VAL A 487 -30.81 3.35 33.83
CA VAL A 487 -31.12 1.99 33.37
C VAL A 487 -32.05 2.09 32.18
N GLY A 488 -31.54 1.72 31.01
CA GLY A 488 -32.31 1.57 29.78
C GLY A 488 -31.42 0.98 28.69
N ALA A 489 -31.28 -0.34 28.66
CA ALA A 489 -30.70 -1.06 27.53
C ALA A 489 -31.68 -1.00 26.34
N GLU A 490 -31.83 0.18 25.75
CA GLU A 490 -32.21 0.29 24.35
C GLU A 490 -30.94 0.07 23.55
N SER A 491 -31.00 -0.94 22.67
CA SER A 491 -30.03 -1.17 21.60
C SER A 491 -29.63 0.18 21.02
N ALA A 492 -28.41 0.64 21.30
CA ALA A 492 -27.85 1.81 20.67
C ALA A 492 -28.00 1.60 19.15
N GLU A 493 -28.98 2.29 18.55
CA GLU A 493 -29.10 2.35 17.11
C GLU A 493 -27.79 2.95 16.64
N ILE A 494 -26.88 2.09 16.19
CA ILE A 494 -25.62 2.47 15.55
C ILE A 494 -25.98 3.58 14.57
N ALA A 495 -25.49 4.80 14.80
CA ALA A 495 -25.83 5.95 13.98
C ALA A 495 -25.10 5.85 12.64
N TRP A 496 -25.66 5.08 11.71
CA TRP A 496 -25.06 4.86 10.40
C TRP A 496 -25.09 6.13 9.56
N SER A 497 -23.97 6.46 8.92
CA SER A 497 -23.98 7.46 7.85
C SER A 497 -24.68 6.87 6.61
N SER A 498 -25.49 7.67 5.91
CA SER A 498 -26.13 7.27 4.64
C SER A 498 -25.32 7.67 3.41
N GLU A 499 -24.16 8.31 3.59
CA GLU A 499 -23.32 8.79 2.49
C GLU A 499 -22.61 7.62 1.81
N GLU A 500 -22.95 7.31 0.56
CA GLU A 500 -22.29 6.24 -0.20
C GLU A 500 -21.13 6.78 -1.03
N LEU A 501 -19.99 6.11 -0.95
CA LEU A 501 -18.81 6.39 -1.78
C LEU A 501 -18.31 5.09 -2.40
N LEU A 502 -18.32 5.04 -3.74
CA LEU A 502 -17.89 3.88 -4.50
C LEU A 502 -16.39 3.98 -4.80
N HIS A 503 -15.58 3.16 -4.12
CA HIS A 503 -14.12 3.25 -4.16
C HIS A 503 -13.56 2.81 -5.51
N ALA A 504 -14.21 1.84 -6.16
CA ALA A 504 -13.78 1.30 -7.44
C ALA A 504 -14.40 2.02 -8.66
N GLN A 505 -15.28 3.01 -8.46
CA GLN A 505 -15.97 3.69 -9.56
C GLN A 505 -15.54 5.16 -9.68
N ASP A 506 -15.18 5.56 -10.91
CA ASP A 506 -14.98 6.96 -11.23
C ASP A 506 -16.32 7.68 -11.38
N SER A 507 -16.41 8.90 -10.86
CA SER A 507 -17.58 9.74 -11.09
C SER A 507 -17.78 9.90 -12.60
N PRO A 508 -19.00 9.74 -13.14
CA PRO A 508 -19.22 9.91 -14.56
C PRO A 508 -18.76 11.30 -14.95
N VAL A 509 -17.76 11.37 -15.85
CA VAL A 509 -17.32 12.63 -16.43
C VAL A 509 -18.56 13.28 -17.02
N ARG A 510 -19.05 14.36 -16.40
CA ARG A 510 -20.13 15.17 -16.95
C ARG A 510 -19.68 15.52 -18.36
N LYS A 511 -20.29 14.88 -19.38
CA LYS A 511 -20.15 15.29 -20.76
C LYS A 511 -20.63 16.74 -20.79
N HIS A 512 -19.72 17.70 -20.66
CA HIS A 512 -20.06 19.11 -20.82
C HIS A 512 -20.73 19.22 -22.18
N GLY A 513 -22.02 19.55 -22.13
CA GLY A 513 -22.98 19.22 -23.17
C GLY A 513 -22.49 19.50 -24.58
N SER A 514 -22.92 18.64 -25.50
CA SER A 514 -22.82 18.77 -26.96
C SER A 514 -22.97 20.20 -27.48
N ALA A 515 -23.72 21.07 -26.78
CA ALA A 515 -23.84 22.50 -27.04
C ALA A 515 -22.51 23.27 -27.10
N ARG A 516 -21.53 23.03 -26.20
CA ARG A 516 -20.23 23.74 -26.23
C ARG A 516 -19.33 23.25 -27.37
N ALA A 517 -19.39 21.96 -27.69
CA ALA A 517 -18.68 21.38 -28.83
C ALA A 517 -19.27 21.87 -30.16
N ALA A 518 -20.60 21.95 -30.25
CA ALA A 518 -21.30 22.53 -31.39
C ALA A 518 -20.95 24.02 -31.57
N LEU A 519 -20.91 24.80 -30.48
CA LEU A 519 -20.53 26.22 -30.53
C LEU A 519 -19.08 26.45 -30.99
N ARG A 520 -18.15 25.56 -30.61
CA ARG A 520 -16.76 25.61 -31.07
C ARG A 520 -16.65 25.23 -32.54
N CYS A 521 -17.36 24.19 -32.98
CA CYS A 521 -17.37 23.78 -34.38
C CYS A 521 -17.96 24.89 -35.28
N THR A 522 -19.06 25.54 -34.85
CA THR A 522 -19.66 26.64 -35.62
C THR A 522 -18.74 27.86 -35.70
N MET A 523 -18.04 28.22 -34.61
CA MET A 523 -17.05 29.29 -34.65
C MET A 523 -15.88 28.97 -35.58
N GLN A 524 -15.35 27.74 -35.53
CA GLN A 524 -14.25 27.32 -36.42
C GLN A 524 -14.66 27.30 -37.88
N LEU A 525 -15.88 26.86 -38.18
CA LEU A 525 -16.43 26.85 -39.54
C LEU A 525 -16.66 28.27 -40.06
N ALA A 526 -17.15 29.19 -39.21
CA ALA A 526 -17.30 30.60 -39.56
C ALA A 526 -15.95 31.27 -39.84
N LEU A 527 -14.91 30.92 -39.09
CA LEU A 527 -13.56 31.45 -39.28
C LEU A 527 -12.93 30.94 -40.59
N LEU A 528 -13.09 29.65 -40.90
CA LEU A 528 -12.70 29.05 -42.19
C LEU A 528 -13.44 29.69 -43.37
N LEU A 529 -14.75 29.90 -43.26
CA LEU A 529 -15.54 30.58 -44.30
C LEU A 529 -15.10 32.05 -44.46
N GLY A 530 -14.72 32.72 -43.38
CA GLY A 530 -14.16 34.07 -43.42
C GLY A 530 -12.84 34.12 -44.19
N VAL A 531 -11.92 33.18 -43.92
CA VAL A 531 -10.64 33.06 -44.63
C VAL A 531 -10.85 32.74 -46.11
N LEU A 532 -11.77 31.81 -46.44
CA LEU A 532 -12.09 31.47 -47.82
C LEU A 532 -12.72 32.64 -48.59
N ARG A 533 -13.59 33.45 -47.94
CA ARG A 533 -14.12 34.68 -48.55
C ARG A 533 -13.04 35.73 -48.78
N ALA A 534 -12.12 35.92 -47.83
CA ALA A 534 -11.01 36.84 -48.00
C ALA A 534 -10.09 36.41 -49.15
N ALA A 535 -9.79 35.11 -49.25
CA ALA A 535 -9.00 34.54 -50.34
C ALA A 535 -9.71 34.69 -51.70
N ALA A 536 -11.02 34.43 -51.77
CA ALA A 536 -11.80 34.60 -52.99
C ALA A 536 -11.87 36.08 -53.44
N GLY A 537 -12.03 37.02 -52.50
CA GLY A 537 -11.99 38.45 -52.78
C GLY A 537 -10.63 38.91 -53.30
N SER A 538 -9.56 38.39 -52.73
CA SER A 538 -8.18 38.65 -53.17
C SER A 538 -7.91 38.07 -54.57
N TRP A 539 -8.51 36.92 -54.88
CA TRP A 539 -8.41 36.31 -56.19
C TRP A 539 -9.16 37.09 -57.27
N GLN A 540 -10.34 37.64 -56.94
CA GLN A 540 -11.11 38.49 -57.86
C GLN A 540 -10.38 39.81 -58.15
N THR A 541 -9.81 40.47 -57.15
CA THR A 541 -9.02 41.69 -57.36
C THR A 541 -7.75 41.44 -58.18
N LEU A 542 -7.07 40.31 -57.97
CA LEU A 542 -5.94 39.90 -58.81
C LEU A 542 -6.36 39.59 -60.26
N ARG A 543 -7.55 39.03 -60.47
CA ARG A 543 -8.09 38.75 -61.80
C ARG A 543 -8.47 40.03 -62.55
N ASP A 544 -9.04 41.02 -61.86
CA ASP A 544 -9.39 42.32 -62.45
C ASP A 544 -8.15 43.15 -62.78
N LEU A 545 -7.05 43.00 -62.02
CA LEU A 545 -5.74 43.58 -62.34
C LEU A 545 -5.05 42.86 -63.53
N ALA A 546 -5.39 41.60 -63.79
CA ALA A 546 -4.85 40.80 -64.88
C ALA A 546 -5.70 40.88 -66.18
N ALA A 547 -6.81 41.62 -66.19
CA ALA A 547 -7.61 41.84 -67.37
C ALA A 547 -6.91 42.83 -68.34
N PRO A 548 -6.52 42.41 -69.56
CA PRO A 548 -5.79 43.26 -70.48
C PRO A 548 -6.66 44.40 -71.02
N ARG A 549 -6.28 45.66 -70.73
CA ARG A 549 -6.85 46.84 -71.40
C ARG A 549 -6.56 46.74 -72.90
N SER A 550 -7.60 46.54 -73.70
CA SER A 550 -7.55 46.57 -75.16
C SER A 550 -7.06 47.94 -75.65
N LYS A 551 -6.04 47.93 -76.51
CA LYS A 551 -5.53 49.10 -77.22
C LYS A 551 -6.64 49.70 -78.08
N ALA A 552 -7.07 50.92 -77.75
CA ALA A 552 -7.81 51.78 -78.67
C ALA A 552 -6.82 52.50 -79.59
N ALA A 553 -7.13 52.47 -80.89
CA ALA A 553 -6.35 53.00 -81.99
C ALA A 553 -6.30 54.54 -82.01
N LEU A 554 -5.17 55.08 -82.48
CA LEU A 554 -5.01 56.47 -82.91
C LEU A 554 -5.66 56.67 -84.29
N PRO A 555 -6.45 57.73 -84.53
CA PRO A 555 -6.76 58.19 -85.87
C PRO A 555 -5.67 59.16 -86.39
N PHE A 556 -5.64 59.29 -87.72
CA PHE A 556 -4.79 60.16 -88.53
C PHE A 556 -4.80 61.64 -88.13
#